data_AF-M1WKK2-F1
#
_entry.id   AF-M1WKK2-F1
#
_cell.length_a   1.000
_cell.length_b   1.000
_cell.length_c   1.000
_cell.angle_alpha   90.00
_cell.angle_beta   90.00
_cell.angle_gamma   90.00
#
_symmetry.space_group_name_H-M   'P 1'
#
loop_
_entity.id
_entity.type
_entity.pdbx_description
1 polymer ?
#
loop_
_entity_poly.entity_id
_entity_poly.type
_entity_poly.pdbx_seq_one_letter_code
_entity_poly.pdbx_strand_id
1 'polypeptide(L)'
;MSETTQGNETVLEVFLLGLKTWTAEVKWLGKSVLTRFEISRLEKELNREYGILGRLAESPRGKKDEKELSLRQIDFLKEEIETLRTELALDREERMSALRKDQD
;
A
#
# COMPACT_ATOMS: atom_id res chain seq x y z
N MET A 1 29.69 44.17 -16.49
CA MET A 1 29.40 43.34 -15.30
C MET A 1 28.04 42.66 -15.52
N SER A 2 28.01 41.54 -16.24
CA SER A 2 26.75 40.80 -16.52
C SER A 2 26.98 39.30 -16.77
N GLU A 3 27.81 38.64 -15.95
CA GLU A 3 28.01 37.18 -16.03
C GLU A 3 27.40 36.40 -14.84
N THR A 4 26.84 37.08 -13.84
CA THR A 4 26.37 36.43 -12.60
C THR A 4 24.94 35.89 -12.66
N THR A 5 24.15 36.24 -13.68
CA THR A 5 22.72 35.87 -13.73
C THR A 5 22.48 34.48 -14.32
N GLN A 6 23.27 34.06 -15.30
CA GLN A 6 23.03 32.83 -16.08
C GLN A 6 23.28 31.54 -15.27
N GLY A 7 24.24 31.55 -14.34
CA GLY A 7 24.53 30.41 -13.46
C GLY A 7 23.50 30.21 -12.34
N ASN A 8 22.90 31.30 -11.83
CA ASN A 8 21.94 31.24 -10.73
C ASN A 8 20.58 30.65 -11.16
N GLU A 9 20.13 30.97 -12.38
CA GLU A 9 18.90 30.38 -12.95
C GLU A 9 19.07 28.86 -13.11
N THR A 10 20.22 28.42 -13.63
CA THR A 10 20.52 26.99 -13.80
C THR A 10 20.58 26.23 -12.46
N VAL A 11 21.19 26.81 -11.42
CA VAL A 11 21.29 26.17 -10.10
C VAL A 11 19.93 26.10 -9.40
N LEU A 12 19.13 27.17 -9.49
CA LEU A 12 17.78 27.18 -8.93
C LEU A 12 16.86 26.20 -9.67
N GLU A 13 16.95 26.11 -11.00
CA GLU A 13 16.19 25.15 -11.80
C GLU A 13 16.53 23.69 -11.43
N VAL A 14 17.82 23.37 -11.30
CA VAL A 14 18.27 22.03 -10.88
C VAL A 14 17.79 21.72 -9.45
N PHE A 15 17.85 22.69 -8.54
CA PHE A 15 17.35 22.52 -7.18
C PHE A 15 15.83 22.28 -7.15
N LEU A 16 15.05 23.07 -7.89
CA LEU A 16 13.60 22.92 -7.99
C LEU A 16 13.20 21.58 -8.61
N LEU A 17 13.96 21.11 -9.62
CA LEU A 17 13.78 19.79 -10.20
C LEU A 17 14.01 18.69 -9.14
N GLY A 18 15.12 18.77 -8.40
CA GLY A 18 15.42 17.83 -7.32
C GLY A 18 14.35 17.80 -6.24
N LEU A 19 13.85 18.98 -5.83
CA LEU A 19 12.77 19.10 -4.85
C LEU A 19 11.45 18.50 -5.36
N LYS A 20 11.10 18.73 -6.63
CA LYS A 20 9.89 18.17 -7.25
C LYS A 20 9.96 16.64 -7.27
N THR A 21 11.08 16.06 -7.67
CA THR A 21 11.29 14.62 -7.62
C THR A 21 11.19 14.10 -6.19
N TRP A 22 11.87 14.74 -5.24
CA TRP A 22 11.83 14.34 -3.83
C TRP A 22 10.41 14.36 -3.23
N THR A 23 9.59 15.36 -3.54
CA THR A 23 8.20 15.40 -3.05
C THR A 23 7.32 14.29 -3.64
N ALA A 24 7.52 13.96 -4.92
CA ALA A 24 6.83 12.82 -5.54
C ALA A 24 7.21 11.50 -4.87
N GLU A 25 8.51 11.34 -4.55
CA GLU A 25 9.04 10.19 -3.82
C GLU A 25 8.45 10.03 -2.42
N VAL A 26 8.41 11.12 -1.65
CA VAL A 26 7.84 11.12 -0.30
C VAL A 26 6.35 10.78 -0.33
N LYS A 27 5.59 11.31 -1.30
CA LYS A 27 4.16 11.00 -1.46
C LYS A 27 3.94 9.51 -1.72
N TRP A 28 4.75 8.93 -2.59
CA TRP A 28 4.69 7.51 -2.91
C TRP A 28 5.04 6.62 -1.71
N LEU A 29 6.12 6.95 -0.98
CA LEU A 29 6.50 6.26 0.25
C LEU A 29 5.37 6.32 1.27
N GLY A 30 4.72 7.48 1.42
CA GLY A 30 3.56 7.67 2.28
C GLY A 30 2.41 6.73 1.92
N LYS A 31 2.01 6.67 0.64
CA LYS A 31 0.98 5.74 0.14
C LYS A 31 1.36 4.29 0.48
N SER A 32 2.59 3.88 0.16
CA SER A 32 3.08 2.52 0.41
C SER A 32 3.03 2.13 1.89
N VAL A 33 3.38 3.06 2.78
CA VAL A 33 3.31 2.85 4.23
C VAL A 33 1.86 2.71 4.69
N LEU A 34 0.96 3.59 4.25
CA LEU A 34 -0.46 3.52 4.58
C LEU A 34 -1.10 2.19 4.12
N THR A 35 -0.82 1.75 2.89
CA THR A 35 -1.30 0.46 2.39
C THR A 35 -0.80 -0.71 3.24
N ARG A 36 0.46 -0.70 3.68
CA ARG A 36 1.00 -1.73 4.58
C ARG A 36 0.33 -1.72 5.96
N PHE A 37 0.02 -0.53 6.48
CA PHE A 37 -0.74 -0.40 7.73
C PHE A 37 -2.15 -0.97 7.58
N GLU A 38 -2.80 -0.72 6.45
CA GLU A 38 -4.12 -1.27 6.14
C GLU A 38 -4.09 -2.79 6.04
N ILE A 39 -3.13 -3.36 5.32
CA ILE A 39 -2.92 -4.83 5.27
C ILE A 39 -2.75 -5.39 6.68
N SER A 40 -1.90 -4.77 7.52
CA SER A 40 -1.69 -5.23 8.91
C SER A 40 -2.97 -5.15 9.76
N ARG A 41 -3.80 -4.13 9.55
CA ARG A 41 -5.11 -4.00 10.21
C ARG A 41 -6.05 -5.13 9.78
N LEU A 42 -6.14 -5.42 8.48
CA LEU A 42 -6.97 -6.50 7.94
C LEU A 42 -6.50 -7.88 8.40
N GLU A 43 -5.18 -8.13 8.47
CA GLU A 43 -4.62 -9.36 9.01
C GLU A 43 -4.99 -9.58 10.48
N LYS A 44 -5.02 -8.50 11.28
CA LYS A 44 -5.49 -8.57 12.68
C LYS A 44 -6.97 -8.93 12.76
N GLU A 45 -7.79 -8.34 11.90
CA GLU A 45 -9.22 -8.67 11.84
C GLU A 45 -9.44 -10.11 11.38
N LEU A 46 -8.68 -10.58 10.39
CA LEU A 46 -8.73 -11.95 9.91
C LEU A 46 -8.41 -12.96 11.03
N ASN A 47 -7.37 -12.69 11.82
CA ASN A 47 -7.05 -13.51 12.99
C ASN A 47 -8.17 -13.50 14.04
N ARG A 48 -8.84 -12.36 14.24
CA ARG A 48 -9.98 -12.23 15.14
C ARG A 48 -11.16 -13.08 14.66
N GLU A 49 -11.49 -13.03 13.37
CA GLU A 49 -12.55 -13.84 12.77
C GLU A 49 -12.25 -15.33 12.84
N TYR A 50 -11.00 -15.76 12.61
CA TYR A 50 -10.60 -17.15 12.87
C TYR A 50 -10.84 -17.59 14.32
N GLY A 51 -10.54 -16.72 15.28
CA GLY A 51 -10.83 -16.99 16.69
C GLY A 51 -12.33 -17.08 16.99
N ILE A 52 -13.15 -16.25 16.34
CA ILE A 52 -14.63 -16.32 16.44
C ILE A 52 -15.11 -17.65 15.88
N LEU A 53 -14.68 -18.01 14.66
CA LEU A 53 -15.06 -19.24 14.00
C LEU A 53 -14.71 -20.49 14.83
N GLY A 54 -13.53 -20.50 15.47
CA GLY A 54 -13.13 -21.58 16.39
C GLY A 54 -14.11 -21.74 17.55
N ARG A 55 -14.46 -20.64 18.23
CA ARG A 55 -15.46 -20.66 19.33
C ARG A 55 -16.85 -21.07 18.85
N LEU A 56 -17.24 -20.67 17.65
CA LEU A 56 -18.51 -21.08 17.04
C LEU A 56 -18.53 -22.58 16.73
N ALA A 57 -17.41 -23.16 16.32
CA ALA A 57 -17.29 -24.58 16.07
C ALA A 57 -17.41 -25.42 17.36
N GLU A 58 -16.99 -24.89 18.51
CA GLU A 58 -17.13 -25.53 19.82
C GLU A 58 -18.57 -25.48 20.38
N SER A 59 -19.46 -24.65 19.81
CA SER A 59 -20.87 -24.54 20.21
C SER A 59 -21.81 -25.27 19.23
N PRO A 60 -22.20 -26.53 19.51
CA PRO A 60 -22.91 -27.38 18.54
C PRO A 60 -24.38 -27.02 18.26
N ARG A 61 -24.97 -26.00 18.91
CA ARG A 61 -26.40 -25.66 18.72
C ARG A 61 -26.62 -24.19 18.32
N GLY A 62 -27.37 -24.01 17.23
CA GLY A 62 -28.10 -22.76 16.94
C GLY A 62 -27.33 -21.62 16.25
N LYS A 63 -26.05 -21.82 15.88
CA LYS A 63 -25.18 -20.74 15.38
C LYS A 63 -24.76 -20.89 13.92
N LYS A 64 -25.60 -21.54 13.10
CA LYS A 64 -25.29 -21.80 11.68
C LYS A 64 -25.08 -20.48 10.91
N ASP A 65 -25.96 -19.52 11.14
CA ASP A 65 -25.91 -18.22 10.45
C ASP A 65 -24.70 -17.39 10.89
N GLU A 66 -24.37 -17.39 12.19
CA GLU A 66 -23.14 -16.75 12.71
C GLU A 66 -21.88 -17.38 12.10
N LYS A 67 -21.86 -18.70 11.95
CA LYS A 67 -20.74 -19.43 11.33
C LYS A 67 -20.61 -19.09 9.86
N GLU A 68 -21.71 -19.04 9.13
CA GLU A 68 -21.73 -18.67 7.71
C GLU A 68 -21.27 -17.23 7.50
N LEU A 69 -21.72 -16.31 8.35
CA LEU A 69 -21.27 -14.91 8.32
C LEU A 69 -19.76 -14.79 8.54
N SER A 70 -19.22 -15.45 9.57
CA SER A 70 -17.78 -15.40 9.88
C SER A 70 -16.94 -16.00 8.74
N LEU A 71 -17.42 -17.07 8.09
CA LEU A 71 -16.77 -17.63 6.90
C LEU A 71 -16.72 -16.63 5.74
N ARG A 72 -17.84 -15.95 5.43
CA ARG A 72 -17.87 -14.93 4.37
C ARG A 72 -16.94 -13.74 4.69
N GLN A 73 -16.88 -13.35 5.96
CA GLN A 73 -15.97 -12.28 6.40
C GLN A 73 -14.49 -12.70 6.23
N ILE A 74 -14.14 -13.94 6.58
CA ILE A 74 -12.80 -14.49 6.36
C ILE A 74 -12.45 -14.48 4.87
N ASP A 75 -13.36 -14.92 4.01
CA ASP A 75 -13.12 -14.97 2.56
C ASP A 75 -12.92 -13.56 1.99
N PHE A 76 -13.78 -12.60 2.37
CA PHE A 76 -13.64 -11.20 2.00
C PHE A 76 -12.29 -10.61 2.47
N LEU A 77 -11.92 -10.82 3.73
CA LEU A 77 -10.68 -10.27 4.28
C LEU A 77 -9.44 -10.82 3.56
N LYS A 78 -9.45 -12.10 3.16
CA LYS A 78 -8.36 -12.70 2.38
C LYS A 78 -8.24 -12.08 0.99
N GLU A 79 -9.36 -11.96 0.29
CA GLU A 79 -9.41 -11.36 -1.05
C GLU A 79 -8.93 -9.91 -1.03
N GLU A 80 -9.36 -9.13 -0.03
CA GLU A 80 -8.95 -7.73 0.12
C GLU A 80 -7.44 -7.62 0.43
N ILE A 81 -6.91 -8.45 1.33
CA ILE A 81 -5.47 -8.47 1.63
C ILE A 81 -4.65 -8.84 0.38
N GLU A 82 -5.09 -9.85 -0.38
CA GLU A 82 -4.42 -10.27 -1.61
C GLU A 82 -4.44 -9.17 -2.67
N THR A 83 -5.58 -8.49 -2.82
CA THR A 83 -5.75 -7.35 -3.73
C THR A 83 -4.76 -6.24 -3.38
N LEU A 84 -4.73 -5.78 -2.13
CA LEU A 84 -3.81 -4.73 -1.68
C LEU A 84 -2.33 -5.11 -1.83
N ARG A 85 -1.98 -6.38 -1.58
CA ARG A 85 -0.61 -6.89 -1.79
C ARG A 85 -0.22 -6.88 -3.26
N THR A 86 -1.14 -7.25 -4.14
CA THR A 86 -0.95 -7.25 -5.59
C THR A 86 -0.79 -5.83 -6.11
N GLU A 87 -1.65 -4.91 -5.69
CA GLU A 87 -1.54 -3.49 -6.03
C GLU A 87 -0.20 -2.91 -5.58
N LEU A 88 0.26 -3.20 -4.36
CA LEU A 88 1.55 -2.74 -3.85
C LEU A 88 2.73 -3.30 -4.66
N ALA A 89 2.62 -4.54 -5.15
CA ALA A 89 3.64 -5.16 -5.98
C ALA A 89 3.69 -4.56 -7.39
N LEU A 90 2.52 -4.36 -8.01
CA LEU A 90 2.38 -3.74 -9.33
C LEU A 90 2.87 -2.29 -9.32
N ASP A 91 2.47 -1.49 -8.33
CA ASP A 91 2.88 -0.10 -8.16
C ASP A 91 4.42 0.01 -7.98
N ARG A 92 5.04 -0.97 -7.31
CA ARG A 92 6.51 -1.09 -7.23
C ARG A 92 7.13 -1.46 -8.58
N GLU A 93 6.56 -2.41 -9.32
CA GLU A 93 7.09 -2.87 -10.60
C GLU A 93 7.01 -1.78 -11.68
N GLU A 94 5.86 -1.11 -11.79
CA GLU A 94 5.64 0.01 -12.71
C GLU A 94 6.71 1.08 -12.51
N ARG A 95 6.94 1.46 -11.25
CA ARG A 95 7.97 2.43 -10.89
C ARG A 95 9.38 1.98 -11.26
N MET A 96 9.76 0.73 -10.96
CA MET A 96 11.07 0.20 -11.33
C MET A 96 11.25 0.11 -12.85
N SER A 97 10.16 -0.12 -13.59
CA SER A 97 10.19 -0.13 -15.06
C SER A 97 10.39 1.26 -15.65
N ALA A 98 9.77 2.30 -15.06
CA ALA A 98 9.94 3.68 -15.48
C ALA A 98 11.40 4.14 -15.29
N LEU A 99 12.00 3.82 -14.14
CA LEU A 99 13.40 4.14 -13.87
C LEU A 99 14.39 3.48 -14.83
N ARG A 100 14.08 2.28 -15.36
CA ARG A 100 14.91 1.62 -16.38
C ARG A 100 14.81 2.30 -17.74
N LYS A 101 13.60 2.71 -18.14
CA LYS A 101 13.37 3.38 -19.43
C LYS A 101 14.04 4.75 -19.52
N ASP A 102 14.23 5.43 -18.40
CA ASP A 102 14.95 6.71 -18.35
C ASP A 102 16.49 6.55 -18.42
N GLN A 103 17.02 5.31 -18.40
CA GLN A 103 18.46 5.01 -18.45
C GLN A 103 18.95 4.51 -19.83
N ASP A 104 18.03 4.19 -20.75
CA ASP A 104 18.30 3.77 -22.15
C ASP A 104 18.11 4.96 -23.12
#